data_AF-A0A7W6GR72-F1
#
_entry.id   AF-A0A7W6GR72-F1
#
_cell.length_a   1.000
_cell.length_b   1.000
_cell.length_c   1.000
_cell.angle_alpha   90.00
_cell.angle_beta   90.00
_cell.angle_gamma   90.00
#
_symmetry.space_group_name_H-M   'P 1'
#
loop_
_entity.id
_entity.type
_entity.pdbx_description
1 polymer ?
#
loop_
_entity_poly.entity_id
_entity_poly.type
_entity_poly.pdbx_seq_one_letter_code
_entity_poly.pdbx_strand_id
1 'polypeptide(L)'
;CSENRVEWHYIAPGKPMQNGFVESFNGRMRDKLLNETMFRNLAHARVVIAAWAADDNIERPHSASGYETPADYARTLTTAIARPAARDESSARRTIAQPAPIGVNNPRTPVAAG
;
A
#
# COMPACT_ATOMS: atom_id res chain seq x y z
N CYS A 1 -25.31 -1.11 1.03
CA CYS A 1 -24.24 -2.09 0.73
C CYS A 1 -24.78 -3.41 0.18
N SER A 2 -25.79 -4.05 0.80
CA SER A 2 -26.36 -5.32 0.30
C SER A 2 -26.93 -5.22 -1.12
N GLU A 3 -27.55 -4.09 -1.47
CA GLU A 3 -28.06 -3.81 -2.83
C GLU A 3 -26.95 -3.84 -3.90
N ASN A 4 -25.72 -3.46 -3.52
CA ASN A 4 -24.55 -3.51 -4.40
C ASN A 4 -23.75 -4.82 -4.25
N ARG A 5 -24.27 -5.80 -3.50
CA ARG A 5 -23.59 -7.07 -3.15
C ARG A 5 -22.21 -6.88 -2.51
N VAL A 6 -22.05 -5.81 -1.70
CA VAL A 6 -20.85 -5.56 -0.91
C VAL A 6 -21.09 -6.00 0.52
N GLU A 7 -20.28 -6.95 1.01
CA GLU A 7 -20.31 -7.45 2.38
C GLU A 7 -19.45 -6.58 3.30
N TRP A 8 -19.86 -6.47 4.56
CA TRP A 8 -19.09 -5.80 5.60
C TRP A 8 -18.08 -6.76 6.22
N HIS A 9 -16.80 -6.38 6.22
CA HIS A 9 -15.76 -7.13 6.89
C HIS A 9 -15.11 -6.27 7.98
N TYR A 10 -15.28 -6.71 9.23
CA TYR A 10 -14.60 -6.13 10.38
C TYR A 10 -13.21 -6.73 10.54
N ILE A 11 -12.28 -5.96 11.11
CA ILE A 11 -11.01 -6.51 11.55
C ILE A 11 -11.24 -7.54 12.68
N ALA A 12 -10.46 -8.60 12.67
CA ALA A 12 -10.45 -9.57 13.73
C ALA A 12 -9.86 -8.96 15.02
N PRO A 13 -10.42 -9.28 16.20
CA PRO A 13 -9.85 -8.85 17.48
C PRO A 13 -8.37 -9.23 17.59
N GLY A 14 -7.53 -8.27 17.98
CA GLY A 14 -6.09 -8.47 18.12
C GLY A 14 -5.31 -8.57 16.80
N LYS A 15 -5.92 -8.22 15.65
CA LYS A 15 -5.26 -8.22 14.34
C LYS A 15 -5.22 -6.81 13.71
N PRO A 16 -4.51 -5.84 14.33
CA PRO A 16 -4.48 -4.45 13.85
C PRO A 16 -3.95 -4.31 12.42
N MET A 17 -3.02 -5.19 12.02
CA MET A 17 -2.42 -5.15 10.68
C MET A 17 -3.42 -5.40 9.53
N GLN A 18 -4.62 -5.92 9.80
CA GLN A 18 -5.65 -6.08 8.77
C GLN A 18 -6.14 -4.74 8.19
N ASN A 19 -5.95 -3.63 8.91
CA ASN A 19 -6.29 -2.28 8.45
C ASN A 19 -5.06 -1.43 8.08
N GLY A 20 -3.85 -2.03 8.10
CA GLY A 20 -2.59 -1.28 8.01
C GLY A 20 -2.44 -0.46 6.72
N PHE A 21 -2.99 -0.92 5.60
CA PHE A 21 -2.96 -0.17 4.33
C PHE A 21 -3.77 1.13 4.41
N VAL A 22 -4.99 1.06 4.95
CA VAL A 22 -5.87 2.22 5.12
C VAL A 22 -5.27 3.20 6.13
N GLU A 23 -4.68 2.69 7.21
CA GLU A 23 -3.97 3.51 8.20
C GLU A 23 -2.78 4.24 7.60
N SER A 24 -1.96 3.55 6.81
CA SER A 24 -0.83 4.15 6.11
C SER A 24 -1.26 5.25 5.13
N PHE A 25 -2.33 5.02 4.37
CA PHE A 25 -2.92 6.02 3.48
C PHE A 25 -3.40 7.25 4.26
N ASN A 26 -4.17 7.04 5.34
CA ASN A 26 -4.69 8.13 6.16
C ASN A 26 -3.58 8.94 6.83
N GLY A 27 -2.51 8.28 7.29
CA GLY A 27 -1.33 8.94 7.82
C GLY A 27 -0.69 9.86 6.78
N ARG A 28 -0.48 9.36 5.56
CA ARG A 28 0.08 10.15 4.47
C ARG A 28 -0.78 11.35 4.08
N MET A 29 -2.10 11.19 4.00
CA MET A 29 -3.01 12.30 3.72
C MET A 29 -2.92 13.36 4.82
N ARG A 30 -2.79 12.94 6.08
CA ARG A 30 -2.60 13.88 7.18
C ARG A 30 -1.29 14.66 7.04
N ASP A 31 -0.19 13.95 6.82
CA ASP A 31 1.15 14.53 6.78
C ASP A 31 1.41 15.39 5.54
N LYS A 32 0.80 15.04 4.39
CA LYS A 32 1.08 15.73 3.11
C LYS A 32 0.03 16.76 2.71
N LEU A 33 -1.15 16.74 3.33
CA LEU A 33 -2.26 17.61 2.95
C LEU A 33 -2.84 18.35 4.15
N LEU A 34 -3.39 17.59 5.12
CA LEU A 34 -4.24 18.19 6.14
C LEU A 34 -3.46 19.04 7.14
N ASN A 35 -2.26 18.61 7.52
CA ASN A 35 -1.41 19.37 8.44
C ASN A 35 -0.70 20.55 7.75
N GLU A 36 -0.47 20.46 6.45
CA GLU A 36 0.28 21.46 5.68
C GLU A 36 -0.62 22.55 5.09
N THR A 37 -1.95 22.37 5.12
CA THR A 37 -2.89 23.28 4.46
C THR A 37 -3.87 23.93 5.44
N MET A 38 -3.87 25.26 5.50
CA MET A 38 -4.94 26.01 6.15
C MET A 38 -6.15 26.15 5.20
N PHE A 39 -7.30 25.59 5.58
CA PHE A 39 -8.52 25.68 4.79
C PHE A 39 -9.32 26.94 5.11
N ARG A 40 -9.61 27.74 4.08
CA ARG A 40 -10.40 28.99 4.22
C ARG A 40 -11.89 28.74 4.43
N ASN A 41 -12.44 27.71 3.76
CA ASN A 41 -13.84 27.30 3.82
C ASN A 41 -14.00 25.91 3.18
N LEU A 42 -15.22 25.36 3.21
CA LEU A 42 -15.51 24.03 2.65
C LEU A 42 -15.30 23.94 1.13
N ALA A 43 -15.60 25.01 0.38
CA ALA A 43 -15.38 25.01 -1.06
C ALA A 43 -13.88 24.90 -1.39
N HIS A 44 -13.04 25.64 -0.67
CA HIS A 44 -11.60 25.55 -0.78
C HIS A 44 -11.09 24.15 -0.42
N ALA A 45 -11.57 23.58 0.69
CA ALA A 45 -11.18 22.23 1.10
C ALA A 45 -11.52 21.18 0.04
N ARG A 46 -12.71 21.24 -0.56
CA ARG A 46 -13.12 20.34 -1.65
C ARG A 46 -12.18 20.41 -2.85
N VAL A 47 -11.80 21.61 -3.27
CA VAL A 47 -10.88 21.81 -4.40
C VAL A 47 -9.50 21.26 -4.08
N VAL A 48 -8.96 21.59 -2.90
CA VAL A 48 -7.61 21.17 -2.49
C VAL A 48 -7.54 19.65 -2.30
N ILE A 49 -8.54 19.03 -1.66
CA ILE A 49 -8.59 17.57 -1.49
C ILE A 49 -8.72 16.87 -2.83
N ALA A 50 -9.53 17.37 -3.76
CA ALA A 50 -9.67 16.78 -5.09
C ALA A 50 -8.36 16.86 -5.88
N ALA A 51 -7.66 18.00 -5.82
CA ALA A 51 -6.37 18.16 -6.47
C ALA A 51 -5.32 17.21 -5.87
N TRP A 52 -5.25 17.10 -4.55
CA TRP A 52 -4.35 16.16 -3.88
C TRP A 52 -4.66 14.69 -4.23
N ALA A 53 -5.95 14.32 -4.27
CA ALA A 53 -6.35 12.97 -4.65
C ALA A 53 -5.98 12.66 -6.11
N ALA A 54 -6.09 13.62 -7.03
CA ALA A 54 -5.64 13.44 -8.41
C ALA A 54 -4.12 13.23 -8.48
N ASP A 55 -3.35 14.06 -7.78
CA ASP A 55 -1.89 13.99 -7.71
C ASP A 55 -1.40 12.66 -7.09
N ASP A 56 -1.96 12.23 -5.96
CA ASP A 56 -1.56 10.97 -5.29
C ASP A 56 -1.91 9.73 -6.13
N ASN A 57 -2.99 9.78 -6.91
CA ASN A 57 -3.45 8.64 -7.73
C ASN A 57 -2.83 8.57 -9.13
N ILE A 58 -2.47 9.71 -9.75
CA ILE A 58 -2.11 9.76 -11.18
C ILE A 58 -0.65 10.18 -11.38
N GLU A 59 -0.10 11.04 -10.52
CA GLU A 59 1.22 11.63 -10.75
C GLU A 59 2.31 11.02 -9.87
N ARG A 60 1.97 10.61 -8.64
CA ARG A 60 2.95 10.13 -7.66
C ARG A 60 3.21 8.62 -7.76
N PRO A 61 4.44 8.19 -8.06
CA PRO A 61 4.82 6.79 -7.95
C PRO A 61 5.01 6.39 -6.47
N HIS A 62 4.54 5.18 -6.11
CA HIS A 62 4.68 4.66 -4.75
C HIS A 62 5.59 3.44 -4.72
N SER A 63 6.52 3.40 -3.76
CA SER A 63 7.43 2.26 -3.61
C SER A 63 6.71 0.94 -3.34
N ALA A 64 5.55 0.98 -2.69
CA ALA A 64 4.73 -0.20 -2.42
C ALA A 64 4.15 -0.86 -3.69
N SER A 65 3.99 -0.09 -4.78
CA SER A 65 3.52 -0.56 -6.09
C SER A 65 4.66 -0.68 -7.11
N GLY A 66 5.91 -0.84 -6.65
CA GLY A 66 7.06 -0.95 -7.57
C GLY A 66 7.41 0.35 -8.28
N TYR A 67 7.12 1.50 -7.64
CA TYR A 67 7.27 2.84 -8.22
C TYR A 67 6.32 3.13 -9.40
N GLU A 68 5.19 2.43 -9.47
CA GLU A 68 4.06 2.81 -10.33
C GLU A 68 3.09 3.75 -9.59
N THR A 69 2.32 4.53 -10.35
CA THR A 69 1.21 5.30 -9.81
C THR A 69 0.06 4.36 -9.44
N PRO A 70 -0.82 4.71 -8.49
CA PRO A 70 -1.97 3.87 -8.15
C PRO A 70 -2.88 3.59 -9.34
N ALA A 71 -3.06 4.58 -10.23
CA ALA A 71 -3.84 4.42 -11.46
C ALA A 71 -3.23 3.38 -12.40
N ASP A 72 -1.91 3.41 -12.62
CA ASP A 72 -1.24 2.43 -13.48
C ASP A 72 -1.28 1.03 -12.88
N TYR A 73 -1.00 0.92 -11.59
CA TYR A 73 -1.08 -0.34 -10.87
C TYR A 73 -2.50 -0.95 -10.97
N ALA A 74 -3.55 -0.13 -10.81
CA ALA A 74 -4.93 -0.57 -10.94
C ALA A 74 -5.28 -1.05 -12.36
N ARG A 75 -4.73 -0.41 -13.40
CA ARG A 75 -4.90 -0.86 -14.79
C ARG A 75 -4.27 -2.24 -15.02
N THR A 76 -3.05 -2.44 -14.50
CA THR A 76 -2.34 -3.73 -14.57
C THR A 76 -3.13 -4.82 -13.83
N LEU A 77 -3.59 -4.53 -12.62
CA LEU A 77 -4.39 -5.45 -11.82
C LEU A 77 -5.71 -5.84 -12.51
N THR A 78 -6.43 -4.86 -13.06
CA THR A 78 -7.69 -5.09 -13.80
C THR A 78 -7.46 -6.02 -14.99
N THR A 79 -6.37 -5.80 -15.72
CA THR A 79 -5.99 -6.65 -16.86
C THR A 79 -5.67 -8.08 -16.41
N ALA A 80 -4.98 -8.24 -15.29
CA ALA A 80 -4.64 -9.55 -14.74
C ALA A 80 -5.88 -10.32 -14.28
N ILE A 81 -6.84 -9.67 -13.62
CA ILE A 81 -8.10 -10.28 -13.17
C ILE A 81 -8.98 -10.66 -14.36
N ALA A 82 -9.00 -9.84 -15.42
CA ALA A 82 -9.80 -10.09 -16.61
C ALA A 82 -9.22 -11.21 -17.52
N ARG A 83 -7.95 -11.57 -17.37
CA ARG A 83 -7.35 -12.67 -18.13
C ARG A 83 -7.94 -13.99 -17.63
N PRO A 84 -8.61 -14.79 -18.47
CA PRO A 84 -8.99 -16.13 -18.08
C PRO A 84 -7.69 -16.87 -17.75
N ALA A 85 -7.58 -17.38 -16.51
CA ALA A 85 -6.50 -18.27 -16.17
C ALA A 85 -6.49 -19.38 -17.23
N ALA A 86 -5.45 -19.42 -18.06
CA ALA A 86 -5.21 -20.61 -18.86
C ALA A 86 -5.20 -21.75 -17.85
N ARG A 87 -6.04 -22.77 -18.07
CA ARG A 87 -6.13 -23.95 -17.21
C ARG A 87 -4.73 -24.56 -17.13
N ASP A 88 -4.00 -24.22 -16.07
CA ASP A 88 -2.79 -24.93 -15.72
C ASP A 88 -3.27 -26.19 -15.00
N GLU A 89 -3.34 -27.29 -15.74
CA GLU A 89 -3.68 -28.63 -15.25
C GLU A 89 -2.60 -29.21 -14.29
N SER A 90 -1.66 -28.39 -13.81
CA SER A 90 -0.60 -28.84 -12.91
C SER A 90 -0.85 -28.41 -11.47
N SER A 91 -1.51 -29.30 -10.72
CA SER A 91 -1.67 -29.23 -9.26
C SER A 91 -0.34 -29.54 -8.53
N ALA A 92 0.75 -28.85 -8.87
CA ALA A 92 2.01 -28.96 -8.15
C ALA A 92 2.32 -27.65 -7.41
N ARG A 93 2.33 -27.71 -6.07
CA ARG A 93 2.76 -26.59 -5.21
C ARG A 93 4.22 -26.25 -5.53
N ARG A 94 4.50 -25.04 -6.01
CA ARG A 94 5.87 -24.53 -6.08
C ARG A 94 6.38 -24.30 -4.66
N THR A 95 7.34 -25.11 -4.21
CA THR A 95 8.04 -24.93 -2.93
C THR A 95 8.80 -23.61 -2.96
N ILE A 96 8.36 -22.64 -2.16
CA ILE A 96 9.09 -21.39 -1.89
C ILE A 96 9.91 -21.62 -0.62
N ALA A 97 11.09 -22.22 -0.77
CA ALA A 97 12.11 -22.15 0.26
C ALA A 97 13.31 -21.45 -0.36
N GLN A 98 13.52 -20.17 0.00
CA GLN A 98 14.79 -19.50 -0.30
C GLN A 98 15.82 -19.96 0.75
N PRO A 99 17.04 -20.36 0.34
CA PRO A 99 18.10 -20.66 1.28
C PRO A 99 18.53 -19.38 2.02
N ALA A 100 18.83 -19.51 3.32
CA ALA A 100 19.21 -18.40 4.18
C ALA A 100 20.49 -17.70 3.67
N PRO A 101 20.58 -16.36 3.74
CA PRO A 101 21.79 -15.65 3.36
C PRO A 101 22.93 -15.95 4.37
N ILE A 102 24.14 -16.04 3.83
CA ILE A 102 25.38 -16.29 4.59
C ILE A 102 25.60 -15.14 5.59
N GLY A 103 25.66 -15.48 6.88
CA GLY A 103 25.87 -14.53 7.96
C GLY A 103 27.25 -13.88 7.88
N VAL A 104 27.28 -12.55 7.80
CA VAL A 104 28.52 -11.75 7.89
C VAL A 104 28.80 -11.51 9.38
N ASN A 105 29.72 -12.29 9.95
CA ASN A 105 30.25 -12.03 11.30
C ASN A 105 31.35 -10.98 11.21
N ASN A 106 31.10 -9.76 11.71
CA ASN A 106 32.15 -8.77 11.93
C ASN A 106 32.24 -8.47 13.44
N PRO A 107 33.23 -8.99 14.17
CA PRO A 107 33.47 -8.58 15.55
C PRO A 107 34.24 -7.26 15.56
N ARG A 108 33.59 -6.17 15.93
CA ARG A 108 34.31 -4.96 16.34
C ARG A 108 33.63 -4.33 17.56
N THR A 109 34.07 -4.81 18.72
CA THR A 109 33.85 -4.21 20.03
C THR A 109 34.58 -2.86 20.09
N PRO A 110 33.93 -1.75 20.48
CA PRO A 110 34.64 -0.55 20.92
C PRO A 110 35.00 -0.71 22.40
N VAL A 111 36.31 -0.72 22.73
CA VAL A 111 36.80 -0.55 24.10
C VAL A 111 36.98 0.94 24.35
N ALA A 112 36.36 1.44 25.42
CA ALA A 112 36.60 2.77 25.96
C ALA A 112 37.88 2.78 26.83
N ALA A 113 38.73 3.77 26.58
CA ALA A 113 39.74 4.32 27.50
C ALA A 113 40.26 5.61 26.82
N GLY A 114 40.50 6.73 27.47
CA GLY A 114 40.36 7.22 28.84
C GLY A 114 40.62 8.72 28.78
#